data_AF-A0A370HYQ2-F1
#
_entry.id   AF-A0A370HYQ2-F1
#
_cell.length_a   1.000
_cell.length_b   1.000
_cell.length_c   1.000
_cell.angle_alpha   90.00
_cell.angle_beta   90.00
_cell.angle_gamma   90.00
#
_symmetry.space_group_name_H-M   'P 1'
#
loop_
_entity.id
_entity.type
_entity.pdbx_description
1 polymer ?
#
loop_
_entity_poly.entity_id
_entity_poly.type
_entity_poly.pdbx_seq_one_letter_code
_entity_poly.pdbx_strand_id
1 'polypeptide(L)'
;MRDGGMMRVPAKLRPRLLGSALLAALVFGMLPAEWMVNSRLLVSWDVGVVCYLSIAWTIALGSSTTLMQDRAAQEDEGAIAVLILTMAAAVASLAAIAVELKGIHDDPAGQQVFRLSVAAITILCSWFFVHTIFAIHYAHEYYGDAGERQGLKFPHEGKPDYWDFLYFAFNLGAAAQTSDVIILSRRMRRLALAHTILSFLFNTTILALAVNVGAGLL
;
A
#
# COMPACT_ATOMS: atom_id res chain seq x y z
N MET A 1 -8.93 -26.14 32.47
CA MET A 1 -9.13 -24.68 32.68
C MET A 1 -8.01 -23.99 31.91
N ARG A 2 -8.20 -23.66 30.62
CA ARG A 2 -8.64 -22.34 30.13
C ARG A 2 -7.96 -21.19 30.88
N ASP A 3 -6.79 -20.79 30.40
CA ASP A 3 -6.49 -19.36 30.31
C ASP A 3 -6.55 -18.99 28.83
N GLY A 4 -7.65 -18.35 28.47
CA GLY A 4 -7.85 -17.78 27.15
C GLY A 4 -6.87 -16.63 27.01
N GLY A 5 -5.81 -16.85 26.24
CA GLY A 5 -4.93 -15.81 25.74
C GLY A 5 -5.79 -14.81 24.96
N MET A 6 -6.27 -13.79 25.67
CA MET A 6 -6.80 -12.59 25.06
C MET A 6 -5.72 -12.10 24.10
N MET A 7 -6.01 -12.15 22.79
CA MET A 7 -5.25 -11.43 21.78
C MET A 7 -5.21 -9.96 22.19
N ARG A 8 -4.18 -9.57 22.95
CA ARG A 8 -3.92 -8.19 23.30
C ARG A 8 -3.34 -7.55 22.07
N VAL A 9 -4.26 -7.06 21.25
CA VAL A 9 -4.03 -6.12 20.16
C VAL A 9 -2.93 -5.09 20.55
N PRO A 10 -1.74 -5.12 19.91
CA PRO A 10 -0.75 -4.07 20.13
C PRO A 10 -1.22 -2.75 19.50
N ALA A 11 -1.05 -1.66 20.26
CA ALA A 11 -1.90 -0.47 20.21
C ALA A 11 -1.38 0.71 19.37
N LYS A 12 -0.23 0.62 18.67
CA LYS A 12 0.42 1.83 18.11
C LYS A 12 0.35 2.01 16.59
N LEU A 13 0.18 0.96 15.77
CA LEU A 13 -0.09 1.12 14.32
C LEU A 13 -1.56 1.23 13.96
N ARG A 14 -2.41 0.50 14.71
CA ARG A 14 -3.86 0.51 14.52
C ARG A 14 -4.48 1.90 14.53
N PRO A 15 -4.11 2.87 15.39
CA PRO A 15 -4.73 4.19 15.37
C PRO A 15 -4.51 4.95 14.06
N ARG A 16 -3.41 4.71 13.33
CA ARG A 16 -3.13 5.42 12.06
C ARG A 16 -4.01 4.90 10.93
N LEU A 17 -4.04 3.57 10.76
CA LEU A 17 -4.90 2.92 9.77
C LEU A 17 -6.38 3.16 10.09
N LEU A 18 -6.77 3.01 11.37
CA LEU A 18 -8.13 3.27 11.83
C LEU A 18 -8.50 4.75 11.69
N GLY A 19 -7.62 5.67 12.05
CA GLY A 19 -7.85 7.11 11.90
C GLY A 19 -8.03 7.51 10.43
N SER A 20 -7.22 6.95 9.54
CA SER A 20 -7.33 7.15 8.09
C SER A 20 -8.60 6.53 7.52
N ALA A 21 -9.01 5.35 8.00
CA ALA A 21 -10.25 4.69 7.62
C ALA A 21 -11.49 5.44 8.14
N LEU A 22 -11.43 5.99 9.35
CA LEU A 22 -12.48 6.85 9.90
C LEU A 22 -12.61 8.13 9.09
N LEU A 23 -11.49 8.76 8.72
CA LEU A 23 -11.49 9.92 7.84
C LEU A 23 -12.15 9.59 6.49
N ALA A 24 -11.79 8.46 5.86
CA ALA A 24 -12.43 8.00 4.64
C ALA A 24 -13.95 7.83 4.82
N ALA A 25 -14.39 7.19 5.90
CA ALA A 25 -15.82 7.01 6.19
C ALA A 25 -16.57 8.35 6.36
N LEU A 26 -15.95 9.33 7.03
CA LEU A 26 -16.49 10.67 7.19
C LEU A 26 -16.60 11.39 5.85
N VAL A 27 -15.53 11.36 5.04
CA VAL A 27 -15.52 11.94 3.69
C VAL A 27 -16.62 11.33 2.82
N PHE A 28 -16.77 10.00 2.84
CA PHE A 28 -17.85 9.33 2.12
C PHE A 28 -19.23 9.87 2.48
N GLY A 29 -19.49 10.08 3.78
CA GLY A 29 -20.75 10.65 4.28
C GLY A 29 -20.97 12.13 3.93
N MET A 30 -19.90 12.89 3.73
CA MET A 30 -19.96 14.32 3.37
C MET A 30 -20.03 14.57 1.86
N LEU A 31 -19.62 13.61 1.02
CA LEU A 31 -19.68 13.75 -0.43
C LEU A 31 -21.13 13.81 -0.94
N PRO A 32 -21.39 14.57 -2.02
CA PRO A 32 -22.74 14.77 -2.52
C PRO A 32 -23.43 13.47 -2.92
N ALA A 33 -24.73 13.34 -2.59
CA ALA A 33 -25.47 12.09 -2.80
C ALA A 33 -25.81 11.84 -4.28
N GLU A 34 -25.77 12.88 -5.11
CA GLU A 34 -25.95 12.81 -6.56
C GLU A 34 -24.78 12.14 -7.29
N TRP A 35 -23.61 12.02 -6.67
CA TRP A 35 -22.49 11.28 -7.25
C TRP A 35 -22.75 9.79 -7.23
N MET A 36 -22.24 9.08 -8.25
CA MET A 36 -22.24 7.62 -8.24
C MET A 36 -21.60 7.10 -6.96
N VAL A 37 -22.22 6.09 -6.34
CA VAL A 37 -21.72 5.49 -5.10
C VAL A 37 -20.27 5.04 -5.25
N ASN A 38 -19.90 4.51 -6.42
CA ASN A 38 -18.55 4.06 -6.70
C ASN A 38 -17.52 5.21 -6.72
N SER A 39 -17.82 6.34 -7.38
CA SER A 39 -16.97 7.53 -7.36
C SER A 39 -16.79 8.08 -5.93
N ARG A 40 -17.86 8.09 -5.13
CA ARG A 40 -17.79 8.49 -3.71
C ARG A 40 -16.89 7.56 -2.90
N LEU A 41 -17.01 6.25 -3.11
CA LEU A 41 -16.16 5.26 -2.47
C LEU A 41 -14.69 5.51 -2.83
N LEU A 42 -14.36 5.67 -4.12
CA LEU A 42 -13.00 5.89 -4.58
C LEU A 42 -12.39 7.20 -4.06
N VAL A 43 -13.12 8.31 -4.15
CA VAL A 43 -12.64 9.60 -3.61
C VAL A 43 -12.41 9.52 -2.10
N SER A 44 -13.32 8.87 -1.37
CA SER A 44 -13.16 8.69 0.08
C SER A 44 -11.97 7.80 0.44
N TRP A 45 -11.74 6.74 -0.35
CA TRP A 45 -10.59 5.86 -0.26
C TRP A 45 -9.29 6.63 -0.49
N ASP A 46 -9.22 7.42 -1.55
CA ASP A 46 -8.04 8.21 -1.92
C ASP A 46 -7.66 9.20 -0.82
N VAL A 47 -8.64 9.88 -0.22
CA VAL A 47 -8.37 10.77 0.93
C VAL A 47 -7.83 10.00 2.13
N GLY A 48 -8.40 8.82 2.43
CA GLY A 48 -7.89 7.95 3.49
C GLY A 48 -6.46 7.48 3.23
N VAL A 49 -6.16 7.04 2.01
CA VAL A 49 -4.83 6.58 1.60
C VAL A 49 -3.81 7.72 1.65
N VAL A 50 -4.14 8.90 1.12
CA VAL A 50 -3.24 10.07 1.16
C VAL A 50 -2.94 10.48 2.60
N CYS A 51 -3.95 10.46 3.49
CA CYS A 51 -3.75 10.72 4.91
C CYS A 51 -2.80 9.70 5.54
N TYR A 52 -3.03 8.41 5.29
CA TYR A 52 -2.16 7.34 5.80
C TYR A 52 -0.73 7.49 5.29
N LEU A 53 -0.56 7.69 3.98
CA LEU A 53 0.75 7.85 3.34
C LEU A 53 1.49 9.05 3.91
N SER A 54 0.81 10.18 4.11
CA SER A 54 1.39 11.39 4.69
C SER A 54 1.91 11.12 6.11
N ILE A 55 1.15 10.40 6.93
CA ILE A 55 1.56 10.01 8.29
C ILE A 55 2.74 9.02 8.23
N ALA A 56 2.67 8.02 7.34
CA ALA A 56 3.72 7.01 7.22
C ALA A 56 5.05 7.63 6.78
N TRP A 57 5.02 8.52 5.79
CA TRP A 57 6.19 9.20 5.25
C TRP A 57 6.78 10.21 6.23
N THR A 58 5.96 11.04 6.89
CA THR A 58 6.48 11.95 7.93
C THR A 58 7.20 11.21 9.05
N ILE A 59 6.67 10.05 9.44
CA ILE A 59 7.33 9.19 10.43
C ILE A 59 8.62 8.59 9.86
N ALA A 60 8.58 8.04 8.64
CA ALA A 60 9.75 7.44 8.01
C ALA A 60 10.90 8.45 7.88
N LEU A 61 10.62 9.66 7.41
CA LEU A 61 11.58 10.74 7.22
C LEU A 61 12.14 11.31 8.53
N GLY A 62 11.37 11.25 9.62
CA GLY A 62 11.80 11.73 10.93
C GLY A 62 12.47 10.68 11.83
N SER A 63 12.66 9.45 11.35
CA SER A 63 13.12 8.34 12.19
C SER A 63 14.61 8.07 12.06
N SER A 64 15.31 8.00 13.19
CA SER A 64 16.64 7.41 13.25
C SER A 64 16.55 5.88 13.15
N THR A 65 17.65 5.25 12.72
CA THR A 65 17.76 3.78 12.66
C THR A 65 17.54 3.10 14.02
N THR A 66 17.83 3.77 15.14
CA THR A 66 17.53 3.28 16.49
C THR A 66 16.02 3.22 16.76
N LEU A 67 15.26 4.24 16.36
CA LEU A 67 13.80 4.26 16.49
C LEU A 67 13.14 3.21 15.57
N MET A 68 13.75 2.89 14.43
CA MET A 68 13.28 1.81 13.55
C MET A 68 13.42 0.44 14.22
N GLN A 69 14.53 0.19 14.92
CA GLN A 69 14.76 -1.05 15.67
C GLN A 69 13.75 -1.21 16.82
N ASP A 70 13.51 -0.14 17.58
CA ASP A 70 12.54 -0.16 18.69
C ASP A 70 11.11 -0.41 18.21
N ARG A 71 10.75 0.11 17.03
CA ARG A 71 9.42 -0.13 16.43
C ARG A 71 9.29 -1.54 15.88
N ALA A 72 10.31 -2.04 15.17
CA ALA A 72 10.31 -3.41 14.66
C ALA A 72 10.11 -4.45 15.77
N ALA A 73 10.69 -4.22 16.96
CA ALA A 73 10.53 -5.08 18.12
C ALA A 73 9.13 -5.01 18.76
N GLN A 74 8.41 -3.88 18.65
CA GLN A 74 7.08 -3.69 19.24
C GLN A 74 5.92 -4.07 18.29
N GLU A 75 6.19 -4.23 16.99
CA GLU A 75 5.17 -4.29 15.94
C GLU A 75 4.99 -5.67 15.28
N ASP A 76 5.65 -6.72 15.80
CA ASP A 76 5.63 -8.09 15.23
C ASP A 76 4.22 -8.75 15.31
N GLU A 77 3.42 -8.41 16.34
CA GLU A 77 2.05 -8.92 16.53
C GLU A 77 1.01 -8.20 15.65
N GLY A 78 1.04 -8.48 14.34
CA GLY A 78 -0.02 -8.08 13.40
C GLY A 78 0.46 -7.50 12.07
N ALA A 79 1.77 -7.35 11.88
CA ALA A 79 2.34 -6.83 10.64
C ALA A 79 1.90 -7.64 9.41
N ILE A 80 1.82 -8.97 9.53
CA ILE A 80 1.33 -9.85 8.45
C ILE A 80 -0.16 -9.63 8.18
N ALA A 81 -0.98 -9.45 9.22
CA ALA A 81 -2.41 -9.21 9.04
C ALA A 81 -2.67 -7.87 8.34
N VAL A 82 -1.93 -6.82 8.70
CA VAL A 82 -1.99 -5.52 8.03
C VAL A 82 -1.53 -5.62 6.58
N LEU A 83 -0.47 -6.39 6.30
CA LEU A 83 0.00 -6.65 4.94
C LEU A 83 -1.09 -7.34 4.11
N ILE A 84 -1.67 -8.43 4.61
CA ILE A 84 -2.74 -9.16 3.91
C ILE A 84 -3.96 -8.27 3.66
N LEU A 85 -4.40 -7.52 4.68
CA LEU A 85 -5.52 -6.59 4.54
C LEU A 85 -5.23 -5.52 3.49
N THR A 86 -4.00 -5.00 3.46
CA THR A 86 -3.57 -4.02 2.46
C THR A 86 -3.58 -4.61 1.06
N MET A 87 -3.04 -5.81 0.89
CA MET A 87 -3.06 -6.50 -0.40
C MET A 87 -4.49 -6.72 -0.89
N ALA A 88 -5.39 -7.15 0.01
CA ALA A 88 -6.81 -7.33 -0.31
C ALA A 88 -7.48 -6.00 -0.70
N ALA A 89 -7.20 -4.92 0.03
CA ALA A 89 -7.74 -3.60 -0.26
C ALA A 89 -7.23 -3.05 -1.60
N ALA A 90 -5.95 -3.28 -1.94
CA ALA A 90 -5.38 -2.89 -3.23
C ALA A 90 -6.03 -3.65 -4.40
N VAL A 91 -6.24 -4.97 -4.26
CA VAL A 91 -6.96 -5.77 -5.27
C VAL A 91 -8.41 -5.30 -5.39
N ALA A 92 -9.09 -5.02 -4.28
CA ALA A 92 -10.44 -4.48 -4.29
C ALA A 92 -10.50 -3.11 -5.01
N SER A 93 -9.48 -2.27 -4.86
CA SER A 93 -9.41 -0.98 -5.56
C SER A 93 -9.37 -1.16 -7.08
N LEU A 94 -8.67 -2.17 -7.62
CA LEU A 94 -8.66 -2.46 -9.06
C LEU A 94 -10.06 -2.85 -9.57
N ALA A 95 -10.81 -3.64 -8.80
CA ALA A 95 -12.19 -3.97 -9.14
C ALA A 95 -13.10 -2.73 -9.10
N ALA A 96 -12.93 -1.87 -8.10
CA ALA A 96 -13.66 -0.61 -8.00
C ALA A 96 -13.33 0.34 -9.15
N ILE A 97 -12.08 0.39 -9.62
CA ILE A 97 -11.68 1.15 -10.82
C ILE A 97 -12.33 0.56 -12.07
N ALA A 98 -12.36 -0.76 -12.23
CA ALA A 98 -13.04 -1.39 -13.37
C ALA A 98 -14.54 -1.05 -13.41
N VAL A 99 -15.19 -1.01 -12.24
CA VAL A 99 -16.58 -0.54 -12.10
C VAL A 99 -16.68 0.96 -12.43
N GLU A 100 -15.73 1.77 -11.96
CA GLU A 100 -15.69 3.22 -12.20
C GLU A 100 -15.55 3.57 -13.67
N LEU A 101 -14.88 2.73 -14.47
CA LEU A 101 -14.63 2.98 -15.89
C LEU A 101 -15.68 2.33 -16.79
N LYS A 102 -16.61 1.55 -16.24
CA LYS A 102 -17.66 0.89 -17.01
C LYS A 102 -18.64 1.90 -17.62
N GLY A 103 -18.89 1.82 -18.92
CA GLY A 103 -19.83 2.70 -19.62
C GLY A 103 -19.38 4.16 -19.75
N ILE A 104 -18.10 4.44 -19.51
CA ILE A 104 -17.58 5.83 -19.48
C ILE A 104 -17.64 6.57 -20.83
N HIS A 105 -17.92 5.87 -21.93
CA HIS A 105 -18.10 6.46 -23.26
C HIS A 105 -19.48 7.08 -23.46
N ASP A 106 -20.49 6.65 -22.68
CA ASP A 106 -21.84 7.20 -22.73
C ASP A 106 -22.00 8.47 -21.88
N ASP A 107 -20.98 8.81 -21.09
CA ASP A 107 -21.01 9.95 -20.18
C ASP A 107 -20.83 11.29 -20.90
N PRO A 108 -21.47 12.36 -20.40
CA PRO A 108 -21.11 13.72 -20.79
C PRO A 108 -19.62 14.00 -20.53
N ALA A 109 -18.97 14.78 -21.40
CA ALA A 109 -17.52 15.02 -21.35
C ALA A 109 -16.98 15.44 -19.97
N GLY A 110 -17.72 16.28 -19.23
CA GLY A 110 -17.33 16.69 -17.88
C GLY A 110 -17.31 15.54 -16.87
N GLN A 111 -18.29 14.63 -16.95
CA GLN A 111 -18.39 13.46 -16.07
C GLN A 111 -17.35 12.40 -16.44
N GLN A 112 -17.09 12.23 -17.73
CA GLN A 112 -16.01 11.37 -18.23
C GLN A 112 -14.64 11.81 -17.70
N VAL A 113 -14.30 13.11 -17.80
CA VAL A 113 -13.04 13.65 -17.26
C VAL A 113 -12.93 13.43 -15.75
N PHE A 114 -14.03 13.64 -15.02
CA PHE A 114 -14.06 13.41 -13.58
C PHE A 114 -13.78 11.94 -13.22
N ARG A 115 -14.53 10.99 -13.79
CA ARG A 115 -14.35 9.55 -13.51
C ARG A 115 -12.97 9.04 -13.93
N LEU A 116 -12.44 9.50 -15.06
CA LEU A 116 -11.06 9.22 -15.49
C LEU A 116 -10.03 9.72 -14.47
N SER A 117 -10.23 10.94 -13.97
CA SER A 117 -9.33 11.55 -12.98
C SER A 117 -9.37 10.79 -11.66
N VAL A 118 -10.56 10.43 -11.17
CA VAL A 118 -10.74 9.62 -9.97
C VAL A 118 -10.04 8.27 -10.14
N ALA A 119 -10.29 7.55 -11.24
CA ALA A 119 -9.62 6.28 -11.52
C ALA A 119 -8.09 6.42 -11.55
N ALA A 120 -7.54 7.44 -12.22
CA ALA A 120 -6.10 7.66 -12.29
C ALA A 120 -5.48 7.98 -10.92
N ILE A 121 -6.14 8.81 -10.12
CA ILE A 121 -5.70 9.14 -8.75
C ILE A 121 -5.75 7.89 -7.86
N THR A 122 -6.82 7.10 -7.94
CA THR A 122 -6.94 5.85 -7.20
C THR A 122 -5.83 4.87 -7.58
N ILE A 123 -5.51 4.74 -8.86
CA ILE A 123 -4.39 3.89 -9.32
C ILE A 123 -3.09 4.31 -8.64
N LEU A 124 -2.76 5.62 -8.68
CA LEU A 124 -1.54 6.14 -8.07
C LEU A 124 -1.53 5.94 -6.55
N CYS A 125 -2.64 6.27 -5.88
CA CYS A 125 -2.78 6.12 -4.43
C CYS A 125 -2.59 4.66 -4.00
N SER A 126 -3.28 3.73 -4.65
CA SER A 126 -3.17 2.29 -4.38
C SER A 126 -1.76 1.76 -4.65
N TRP A 127 -1.11 2.21 -5.72
CA TRP A 127 0.27 1.82 -6.04
C TRP A 127 1.24 2.27 -4.94
N PHE A 128 1.26 3.57 -4.62
CA PHE A 128 2.11 4.12 -3.55
C PHE A 128 1.85 3.47 -2.19
N PHE A 129 0.58 3.21 -1.86
CA PHE A 129 0.17 2.56 -0.62
C PHE A 129 0.74 1.15 -0.50
N VAL A 130 0.56 0.31 -1.52
CA VAL A 130 1.10 -1.06 -1.53
C VAL A 130 2.61 -1.05 -1.33
N HIS A 131 3.36 -0.27 -2.12
CA HIS A 131 4.82 -0.29 -2.05
C HIS A 131 5.36 0.31 -0.75
N THR A 132 4.68 1.31 -0.19
CA THR A 132 5.03 1.86 1.14
C THR A 132 4.81 0.82 2.24
N ILE A 133 3.69 0.08 2.22
CA ILE A 133 3.44 -0.98 3.21
C ILE A 133 4.46 -2.11 3.10
N PHE A 134 4.81 -2.53 1.88
CA PHE A 134 5.88 -3.51 1.70
C PHE A 134 7.24 -2.99 2.19
N ALA A 135 7.60 -1.73 1.94
CA ALA A 135 8.82 -1.12 2.46
C ALA A 135 8.88 -1.17 4.00
N ILE A 136 7.78 -0.80 4.67
CA ILE A 136 7.68 -0.89 6.14
C ILE A 136 7.82 -2.34 6.60
N HIS A 137 7.20 -3.28 5.90
CA HIS A 137 7.29 -4.70 6.25
C HIS A 137 8.69 -5.28 6.02
N TYR A 138 9.41 -4.85 4.99
CA TYR A 138 10.82 -5.18 4.79
C TYR A 138 11.69 -4.63 5.92
N ALA A 139 11.45 -3.39 6.36
CA ALA A 139 12.16 -2.81 7.50
C ALA A 139 11.93 -3.61 8.79
N HIS A 140 10.68 -4.02 9.05
CA HIS A 140 10.35 -4.86 10.21
C HIS A 140 10.96 -6.25 10.12
N GLU A 141 10.91 -6.89 8.95
CA GLU A 141 11.51 -8.21 8.77
C GLU A 141 13.04 -8.14 8.90
N TYR A 142 13.66 -7.06 8.43
CA TYR A 142 15.11 -6.84 8.54
C TYR A 142 15.56 -6.57 9.98
N TYR A 143 14.82 -5.74 10.72
CA TYR A 143 15.15 -5.35 12.10
C TYR A 143 14.53 -6.25 13.18
N GLY A 144 13.62 -7.17 12.81
CA GLY A 144 13.01 -8.13 13.73
C GLY A 144 14.03 -9.09 14.36
N ASP A 145 13.71 -9.60 15.55
CA ASP A 145 14.61 -10.39 16.42
C ASP A 145 15.96 -9.71 16.70
N ALA A 146 15.93 -8.49 17.24
CA ALA A 146 17.13 -7.74 17.66
C ALA A 146 18.21 -7.53 16.56
N GLY A 147 17.84 -7.59 15.28
CA GLY A 147 18.76 -7.43 14.16
C GLY A 147 19.48 -8.69 13.72
N GLU A 148 19.02 -9.89 14.12
CA GLU A 148 19.55 -11.17 13.64
C GLU A 148 18.96 -11.59 12.28
N ARG A 149 17.76 -11.11 11.90
CA ARG A 149 17.07 -11.57 10.69
C ARG A 149 17.75 -11.15 9.38
N GLN A 150 18.54 -10.07 9.35
CA GLN A 150 19.39 -9.51 8.25
C GLN A 150 19.11 -10.06 6.84
N GLY A 151 17.85 -10.05 6.42
CA GLY A 151 17.40 -10.82 5.26
C GLY A 151 17.75 -10.17 3.91
N LEU A 152 18.30 -8.96 3.95
CA LEU A 152 18.73 -8.14 2.83
C LEU A 152 20.18 -7.69 3.05
N LYS A 153 20.96 -7.59 1.99
CA LYS A 153 22.28 -6.98 1.98
C LYS A 153 22.24 -5.74 1.10
N PHE A 154 22.48 -4.59 1.71
CA PHE A 154 22.61 -3.30 1.02
C PHE A 154 24.07 -3.09 0.57
N PRO A 155 24.29 -2.33 -0.52
CA PRO A 155 25.61 -2.15 -1.14
C PRO A 155 26.54 -1.21 -0.35
N HIS A 156 26.01 -0.48 0.63
CA HIS A 156 26.76 0.49 1.44
C HIS A 156 27.06 -0.05 2.83
N GLU A 157 28.00 0.60 3.52
CA GLU A 157 28.25 0.36 4.94
C GLU A 157 27.24 1.12 5.81
N GLY A 158 26.93 0.58 6.99
CA GLY A 158 25.98 1.18 7.94
C GLY A 158 24.63 0.47 8.02
N LYS A 159 23.74 1.00 8.85
CA LYS A 159 22.39 0.48 9.05
C LYS A 159 21.45 1.09 8.01
N PRO A 160 20.67 0.29 7.26
CA PRO A 160 19.76 0.81 6.24
C PRO A 160 18.63 1.64 6.86
N ASP A 161 18.23 2.72 6.22
CA ASP A 161 17.09 3.53 6.67
C ASP A 161 15.82 3.21 5.86
N TYR A 162 14.73 3.96 6.09
CA TYR A 162 13.49 3.73 5.33
C TYR A 162 13.63 3.99 3.83
N TRP A 163 14.55 4.85 3.38
CA TRP A 163 14.78 5.08 1.96
C TRP A 163 15.34 3.86 1.28
N ASP A 164 16.22 3.11 1.94
CA ASP A 164 16.75 1.85 1.42
C ASP A 164 15.65 0.81 1.19
N PHE A 165 14.71 0.69 2.14
CA PHE A 165 13.57 -0.22 2.00
C PHE A 165 12.53 0.27 0.98
N LEU A 166 12.30 1.58 0.88
CA LEU A 166 11.46 2.18 -0.15
C LEU A 166 12.05 1.93 -1.54
N TYR A 167 13.35 2.18 -1.71
CA TYR A 167 14.06 1.90 -2.95
C TYR A 167 13.90 0.42 -3.36
N PHE A 168 14.12 -0.51 -2.43
CA PHE A 168 13.94 -1.93 -2.70
C PHE A 168 12.49 -2.29 -3.09
N ALA A 169 11.51 -1.82 -2.32
CA ALA A 169 10.09 -2.12 -2.55
C ALA A 169 9.54 -1.50 -3.85
N PHE A 170 9.95 -0.28 -4.18
CA PHE A 170 9.49 0.41 -5.39
C PHE A 170 10.16 -0.14 -6.66
N ASN A 171 11.41 -0.63 -6.60
CA ASN A 171 12.02 -1.38 -7.70
C ASN A 171 11.22 -2.64 -8.04
N LEU A 172 10.90 -3.46 -7.02
CA LEU A 172 10.01 -4.63 -7.18
C LEU A 172 8.64 -4.24 -7.73
N GLY A 173 8.09 -3.13 -7.26
CA GLY A 173 6.79 -2.58 -7.68
C GLY A 173 6.72 -2.14 -9.14
N ALA A 174 7.75 -1.45 -9.58
CA ALA A 174 7.91 -1.04 -10.98
C ALA A 174 8.19 -2.22 -11.93
N ALA A 175 8.34 -3.44 -11.38
CA ALA A 175 8.82 -4.62 -12.10
C ALA A 175 10.21 -4.41 -12.75
N ALA A 176 11.02 -3.52 -12.17
CA ALA A 176 12.40 -3.29 -12.55
C ALA A 176 13.30 -4.02 -11.55
N GLN A 177 13.91 -5.14 -11.97
CA GLN A 177 14.88 -5.85 -11.13
C GLN A 177 16.27 -5.18 -11.19
N THR A 178 16.28 -3.85 -11.02
CA THR A 178 17.47 -3.00 -11.05
C THR A 178 18.02 -2.68 -9.65
N SER A 179 17.45 -3.26 -8.59
CA SER A 179 17.97 -3.07 -7.24
C SER A 179 19.32 -3.75 -7.07
N ASP A 180 20.29 -3.04 -6.49
CA ASP A 180 21.58 -3.53 -6.01
C ASP A 180 21.51 -4.19 -4.61
N VAL A 181 20.29 -4.35 -4.07
CA VAL A 181 20.01 -5.04 -2.81
C VAL A 181 19.87 -6.55 -3.01
N ILE A 182 20.61 -7.34 -2.21
CA ILE A 182 20.64 -8.81 -2.33
C ILE A 182 19.78 -9.46 -1.25
N ILE A 183 18.90 -10.39 -1.64
CA ILE A 183 18.08 -11.17 -0.71
C ILE A 183 18.85 -12.36 -0.16
N LEU A 184 19.11 -12.37 1.16
CA LEU A 184 19.90 -13.40 1.85
C LEU A 184 19.03 -14.53 2.44
N SER A 185 17.85 -14.21 2.99
CA SER A 185 17.05 -15.18 3.75
C SER A 185 15.90 -15.79 2.94
N ARG A 186 15.52 -17.03 3.28
CA ARG A 186 14.37 -17.71 2.66
C ARG A 186 13.06 -17.00 2.94
N ARG A 187 12.91 -16.41 4.13
CA ARG A 187 11.71 -15.66 4.54
C ARG A 187 11.56 -14.37 3.72
N MET A 188 12.64 -13.61 3.60
CA MET A 188 12.68 -12.39 2.78
C MET A 188 12.42 -12.70 1.29
N ARG A 189 12.90 -13.84 0.80
CA ARG A 189 12.63 -14.32 -0.58
C ARG A 189 11.16 -14.62 -0.83
N ARG A 190 10.46 -15.27 0.12
CA ARG A 190 9.01 -15.53 0.01
C ARG A 190 8.21 -14.24 0.03
N LEU A 191 8.61 -13.28 0.87
CA LEU A 191 8.00 -11.96 0.93
C LEU A 191 8.18 -11.20 -0.40
N ALA A 192 9.40 -11.15 -0.94
CA ALA A 192 9.68 -10.56 -2.23
C ALA A 192 8.88 -11.23 -3.36
N LEU A 193 8.77 -12.56 -3.37
CA LEU A 193 7.95 -13.26 -4.35
C LEU A 193 6.47 -12.84 -4.29
N ALA A 194 5.90 -12.74 -3.09
CA ALA A 194 4.52 -12.27 -2.91
C ALA A 194 4.36 -10.82 -3.42
N HIS A 195 5.33 -9.96 -3.13
CA HIS A 195 5.35 -8.58 -3.62
C HIS A 195 5.42 -8.50 -5.15
N THR A 196 6.31 -9.27 -5.77
CA THR A 196 6.45 -9.31 -7.23
C THR A 196 5.18 -9.81 -7.91
N ILE A 197 4.56 -10.88 -7.41
CA ILE A 197 3.31 -11.41 -7.98
C ILE A 197 2.20 -10.35 -7.92
N LEU A 198 2.03 -9.71 -6.76
CA LEU A 198 1.03 -8.66 -6.60
C LEU A 198 1.30 -7.48 -7.55
N SER A 199 2.55 -7.03 -7.63
CA SER A 199 2.94 -5.90 -8.48
C SER A 199 2.71 -6.21 -9.97
N PHE A 200 3.04 -7.43 -10.40
CA PHE A 200 2.77 -7.89 -11.76
C PHE A 200 1.27 -7.88 -12.09
N LEU A 201 0.44 -8.42 -11.19
CA LEU A 201 -1.03 -8.42 -11.37
C LEU A 201 -1.57 -6.99 -11.43
N PHE A 202 -1.15 -6.12 -10.50
CA PHE A 202 -1.56 -4.73 -10.45
C PHE A 202 -1.21 -3.97 -11.74
N ASN A 203 0.05 -4.05 -12.19
CA ASN A 203 0.52 -3.40 -13.41
C ASN A 203 -0.20 -3.93 -14.66
N THR A 204 -0.43 -5.25 -14.73
CA THR A 204 -1.12 -5.89 -15.85
C THR A 204 -2.60 -5.46 -15.90
N THR A 205 -3.27 -5.37 -14.75
CA THR A 205 -4.66 -4.90 -14.68
C THR A 205 -4.77 -3.44 -15.09
N ILE A 206 -3.86 -2.56 -14.66
CA ILE A 206 -3.85 -1.16 -15.12
C ILE A 206 -3.70 -1.09 -16.63
N LEU A 207 -2.75 -1.84 -17.20
CA LEU A 207 -2.54 -1.87 -18.63
C LEU A 207 -3.80 -2.33 -19.38
N ALA A 208 -4.45 -3.39 -18.90
CA ALA A 208 -5.70 -3.89 -19.47
C ALA A 208 -6.83 -2.85 -19.41
N LEU A 209 -7.00 -2.18 -18.28
CA LEU A 209 -8.00 -1.12 -18.10
C LEU A 209 -7.71 0.09 -19.01
N ALA A 210 -6.45 0.50 -19.11
CA ALA A 210 -6.02 1.60 -19.95
C ALA A 210 -6.29 1.32 -21.44
N VAL A 211 -5.98 0.09 -21.91
CA VAL A 211 -6.28 -0.33 -23.29
C VAL A 211 -7.80 -0.38 -23.52
N ASN A 212 -8.56 -0.93 -22.60
CA ASN A 212 -10.02 -1.02 -22.72
C ASN A 212 -10.69 0.36 -22.80
N VAL A 213 -10.24 1.30 -21.96
CA VAL A 213 -10.73 2.68 -22.01
C VAL A 213 -10.24 3.40 -23.26
N GLY A 214 -8.96 3.30 -23.60
CA GLY A 214 -8.39 3.95 -24.79
C GLY A 214 -9.05 3.50 -26.09
N ALA A 215 -9.31 2.21 -26.24
CA ALA A 215 -10.02 1.65 -27.40
C ALA A 215 -11.50 2.09 -27.48
N GLY A 216 -12.13 2.41 -26.34
CA GLY A 216 -13.50 2.93 -26.31
C GLY A 216 -13.61 4.44 -26.52
N LEU A 217 -12.50 5.18 -26.50
CA LEU A 217 -12.44 6.64 -26.72
C LEU A 217 -11.99 7.03 -28.14
N LEU A 218 -11.44 6.08 -28.91
CA LEU A 218 -11.06 6.22 -30.31
C LEU A 218 -12.20 5.78 -31.23
#